data_AF-A0A1H8U488-F1
#
_entry.id   AF-A0A1H8U488-F1
#
_cell.length_a   1.000
_cell.length_b   1.000
_cell.length_c   1.000
_cell.angle_alpha   90.00
_cell.angle_beta   90.00
_cell.angle_gamma   90.00
#
_symmetry.space_group_name_H-M   'P 1'
#
loop_
_entity.id
_entity.type
_entity.pdbx_description
1 polymer ?
#
loop_
_entity_poly.entity_id
_entity_poly.type
_entity_poly.pdbx_seq_one_letter_code
_entity_poly.pdbx_strand_id
1 'polypeptide(L)'
;MKLAKYSFLYGLIVSFVLLALTIFMNSSTIQRVSGVIGLVLFICTIITSGAMVSGDRGRANYSNEDPNDKKQRENVAMACFVAAIPILLLWGFLKYD
;
A
#
# COMPACT_ATOMS: atom_id res chain seq x y z
N MET A 1 1.02 -13.65 7.87
CA MET A 1 -0.33 -13.85 7.28
C MET A 1 -1.44 -13.04 7.94
N LYS A 2 -1.61 -13.03 9.27
CA LYS A 2 -2.68 -12.25 9.93
C LYS A 2 -2.64 -10.76 9.58
N LEU A 3 -1.46 -10.13 9.66
CA LEU A 3 -1.29 -8.72 9.32
C LEU A 3 -1.73 -8.39 7.88
N ALA A 4 -1.22 -9.13 6.88
CA ALA A 4 -1.61 -8.95 5.48
C ALA A 4 -3.14 -9.09 5.27
N LYS A 5 -3.80 -10.03 5.96
CA LYS A 5 -5.26 -10.17 5.91
C LYS A 5 -5.97 -8.93 6.45
N TYR A 6 -5.51 -8.40 7.59
CA TYR A 6 -6.08 -7.16 8.15
C TYR A 6 -5.81 -5.96 7.26
N SER A 7 -4.60 -5.82 6.72
CA SER A 7 -4.25 -4.75 5.78
C SER A 7 -5.11 -4.77 4.52
N PHE A 8 -5.38 -5.95 3.97
CA PHE A 8 -6.31 -6.12 2.85
C PHE A 8 -7.72 -5.66 3.22
N LEU A 9 -8.22 -6.10 4.38
CA LEU A 9 -9.54 -5.74 4.87
C LEU A 9 -9.66 -4.22 5.08
N TYR A 10 -8.65 -3.58 5.67
CA TYR A 10 -8.62 -2.12 5.82
C TYR A 10 -8.59 -1.42 4.46
N GLY A 11 -7.78 -1.90 3.51
CA GLY A 11 -7.79 -1.38 2.15
C GLY A 11 -9.16 -1.48 1.48
N LEU A 12 -9.86 -2.60 1.64
CA LEU A 12 -11.24 -2.78 1.15
C LEU A 12 -12.22 -1.80 1.81
N ILE A 13 -12.16 -1.66 3.14
CA ILE A 13 -13.03 -0.73 3.88
C ILE A 13 -12.81 0.70 3.37
N VAL A 14 -11.55 1.12 3.21
CA VAL A 14 -11.23 2.44 2.66
C VAL A 14 -11.78 2.60 1.25
N SER A 15 -11.62 1.59 0.37
CA SER A 15 -12.21 1.63 -0.98
C SER A 15 -13.73 1.73 -0.96
N PHE A 16 -14.43 0.99 -0.10
CA PHE A 16 -15.89 1.08 0.00
C PHE A 16 -16.35 2.44 0.53
N VAL A 17 -15.64 3.01 1.51
CA VAL A 17 -15.94 4.36 2.00
C VAL A 17 -15.75 5.39 0.88
N LEU A 18 -14.63 5.34 0.15
CA LEU A 18 -14.37 6.23 -0.98
C LEU A 18 -15.43 6.07 -2.08
N LEU A 19 -15.80 4.83 -2.40
CA LEU A 19 -16.86 4.56 -3.38
C LEU A 19 -18.22 5.13 -2.90
N ALA A 20 -18.58 4.97 -1.63
CA ALA A 20 -19.84 5.52 -1.11
C ALA A 20 -19.85 7.06 -1.15
N LEU A 21 -18.70 7.72 -1.02
CA LEU A 21 -18.59 9.18 -1.12
C LEU A 21 -18.90 9.72 -2.53
N THR A 22 -18.86 8.90 -3.58
CA THR A 22 -19.26 9.33 -4.94
C THR A 22 -20.76 9.68 -5.03
N ILE A 23 -21.58 9.23 -4.08
CA ILE A 23 -22.99 9.61 -3.99
C ILE A 23 -23.14 11.10 -3.65
N PHE A 24 -22.20 11.64 -2.88
CA PHE A 24 -22.24 13.02 -2.38
C PHE A 24 -21.27 13.96 -3.09
N MET A 25 -20.22 13.42 -3.72
CA MET A 25 -19.12 14.17 -4.33
C MET A 25 -18.87 13.72 -5.76
N ASN A 26 -18.22 14.59 -6.54
CA ASN A 26 -17.88 14.28 -7.93
C ASN A 26 -16.93 13.06 -8.02
N SER A 27 -17.26 12.09 -8.87
CA SER A 27 -16.48 10.87 -9.10
C SER A 27 -15.01 11.18 -9.43
N SER A 28 -14.73 12.22 -10.24
CA SER A 28 -13.37 12.61 -10.60
C SER A 28 -12.52 13.07 -9.40
N THR A 29 -13.15 13.69 -8.39
CA THR A 29 -12.48 14.08 -7.15
C THR A 29 -12.12 12.85 -6.33
N ILE A 30 -13.08 11.93 -6.17
CA ILE A 30 -12.86 10.67 -5.44
C ILE A 30 -11.81 9.80 -6.12
N GLN A 31 -11.82 9.75 -7.45
CA GLN A 31 -10.79 9.09 -8.25
C GLN A 31 -9.41 9.68 -7.92
N ARG A 32 -9.22 11.00 -7.98
CA ARG A 32 -7.92 11.61 -7.66
C ARG A 32 -7.46 11.28 -6.23
N VAL A 33 -8.38 11.33 -5.27
CA VAL A 33 -8.09 11.01 -3.86
C VAL A 33 -7.69 9.55 -3.69
N SER A 34 -8.43 8.60 -4.27
CA SER A 34 -8.09 7.17 -4.20
C SER A 34 -6.73 6.89 -4.86
N GLY A 35 -6.44 7.54 -5.99
CA GLY A 35 -5.15 7.47 -6.66
C GLY A 35 -3.99 7.95 -5.77
N VAL A 36 -4.14 9.10 -5.12
CA VAL A 36 -3.12 9.64 -4.20
C VAL A 36 -2.88 8.71 -3.01
N ILE A 37 -3.95 8.24 -2.34
CA ILE A 37 -3.84 7.35 -1.18
C ILE A 37 -3.14 6.03 -1.58
N GLY A 38 -3.61 5.41 -2.66
CA GLY A 38 -3.05 4.15 -3.14
C GLY A 38 -1.58 4.29 -3.55
N LEU A 39 -1.23 5.38 -4.25
CA LEU A 39 0.13 5.65 -4.69
C LEU A 39 1.07 5.95 -3.52
N VAL A 40 0.63 6.68 -2.49
CA VAL A 40 1.42 6.89 -1.26
C VAL A 40 1.72 5.57 -0.57
N LEU A 41 0.73 4.68 -0.40
CA LEU A 41 0.96 3.36 0.18
C LEU A 41 1.90 2.49 -0.67
N PHE A 42 1.78 2.57 -1.99
CA PHE A 42 2.67 1.88 -2.90
C PHE A 42 4.12 2.40 -2.79
N ILE A 43 4.32 3.72 -2.71
CA ILE A 43 5.65 4.31 -2.48
C ILE A 43 6.21 3.88 -1.12
N CYS A 44 5.39 3.88 -0.05
CA CYS A 44 5.82 3.39 1.25
C CYS A 44 6.29 1.94 1.20
N THR A 45 5.64 1.10 0.38
CA THR A 45 6.08 -0.29 0.13
C THR A 45 7.48 -0.32 -0.45
N ILE A 46 7.76 0.48 -1.49
CA ILE A 46 9.07 0.50 -2.17
C ILE A 46 10.16 0.93 -1.19
N ILE A 47 9.93 2.02 -0.46
CA ILE A 47 10.90 2.57 0.50
C ILE A 47 11.18 1.56 1.62
N THR A 48 10.13 0.96 2.19
CA THR A 48 10.29 0.05 3.32
C THR A 48 10.79 -1.32 2.92
N SER A 49 10.51 -1.81 1.70
CA SER A 49 10.92 -3.14 1.26
C SER A 49 12.44 -3.36 1.15
N GLY A 50 13.23 -2.28 1.08
CA GLY A 50 14.67 -2.35 0.79
C GLY A 50 15.00 -2.56 -0.70
N ALA A 51 13.99 -2.53 -1.59
CA ALA A 51 14.19 -2.68 -3.04
C ALA A 51 15.08 -1.60 -3.68
N MET A 52 15.23 -0.44 -3.03
CA MET A 52 16.07 0.67 -3.50
C MET A 52 17.54 0.58 -3.03
N VAL A 53 17.90 -0.44 -2.23
CA VAL A 53 19.27 -0.60 -1.70
C VAL A 53 20.14 -1.33 -2.72
N SER A 54 21.39 -0.90 -2.89
CA SER A 54 22.35 -1.59 -3.78
C SER A 54 22.65 -3.00 -3.29
N GLY A 55 22.88 -3.95 -4.20
CA GLY A 55 23.08 -5.36 -3.86
C GLY A 55 24.16 -5.60 -2.79
N ASP A 56 25.30 -4.90 -2.87
CA ASP A 56 26.38 -5.02 -1.89
C ASP A 56 25.97 -4.53 -0.49
N ARG A 57 25.24 -3.40 -0.42
CA ARG A 57 24.68 -2.88 0.83
C ARG A 57 23.56 -3.77 1.35
N GLY A 58 22.77 -4.36 0.46
CA GLY A 58 21.73 -5.32 0.81
C GLY A 58 22.30 -6.57 1.47
N ARG A 59 23.40 -7.12 0.93
CA ARG A 59 24.12 -8.27 1.51
C ARG A 59 24.76 -7.93 2.85
N ALA A 60 25.36 -6.75 2.98
CA ALA A 60 25.94 -6.29 4.24
C ALA A 60 24.89 -6.01 5.32
N ASN A 61 23.74 -5.44 4.96
CA ASN A 61 22.61 -5.29 5.88
C ASN A 61 22.05 -6.66 6.27
N TYR A 62 21.90 -7.58 5.31
CA TYR A 62 21.39 -8.92 5.57
C TYR A 62 22.25 -9.69 6.60
N SER A 63 23.56 -9.50 6.60
CA SER A 63 24.47 -10.17 7.55
C SER A 63 24.50 -9.52 8.95
N ASN A 64 24.08 -8.26 9.09
CA ASN A 64 24.23 -7.48 10.33
C ASN A 64 22.91 -7.00 10.94
N GLU A 65 21.79 -7.07 10.21
CA GLU A 65 20.48 -6.63 10.66
C GLU A 65 19.85 -7.62 11.64
N ASP A 66 19.22 -7.10 12.70
CA ASP A 66 18.46 -7.91 13.63
C ASP A 66 17.27 -8.62 12.91
N PRO A 67 17.09 -9.93 13.08
CA PRO A 67 16.02 -10.67 12.41
C PRO A 67 14.61 -10.13 12.70
N ASN A 68 14.38 -9.58 13.89
CA ASN A 68 13.11 -9.01 14.29
C ASN A 68 12.84 -7.67 13.60
N ASP A 69 13.85 -6.81 13.51
CA ASP A 69 13.77 -5.52 12.79
C ASP A 69 13.51 -5.75 11.30
N LYS A 70 14.23 -6.70 10.70
CA LYS A 70 14.01 -7.13 9.32
C LYS A 70 12.57 -7.59 9.09
N LYS A 71 12.07 -8.46 9.97
CA LYS A 71 10.70 -8.99 9.88
C LYS A 71 9.67 -7.88 10.05
N GLN A 72 9.90 -6.93 10.95
CA GLN A 72 9.02 -5.77 11.13
C GLN A 72 8.99 -4.90 9.87
N ARG A 73 10.15 -4.62 9.27
CA ARG A 73 10.25 -3.89 8.01
C ARG A 73 9.48 -4.57 6.87
N GLU A 74 9.69 -5.87 6.68
CA GLU A 74 8.97 -6.67 5.67
C GLU A 74 7.46 -6.69 5.92
N ASN A 75 7.04 -6.79 7.19
CA ASN A 75 5.64 -6.74 7.57
C ASN A 75 4.98 -5.39 7.24
N VAL A 76 5.67 -4.27 7.47
CA VAL A 76 5.18 -2.94 7.11
C VAL A 76 5.08 -2.78 5.60
N ALA A 77 6.11 -3.21 4.86
CA ALA A 77 6.10 -3.17 3.40
C ALA A 77 4.92 -3.98 2.83
N MET A 78 4.72 -5.20 3.32
CA MET A 78 3.63 -6.07 2.90
C MET A 78 2.26 -5.49 3.28
N ALA A 79 2.13 -4.90 4.47
CA ALA A 79 0.89 -4.26 4.91
C ALA A 79 0.51 -3.09 3.99
N CYS A 80 1.46 -2.21 3.68
CA CYS A 80 1.24 -1.10 2.74
C CYS A 80 0.85 -1.59 1.35
N PHE A 81 1.57 -2.59 0.82
CA PHE A 81 1.31 -3.13 -0.50
C PHE A 81 -0.10 -3.70 -0.63
N VAL A 82 -0.47 -4.56 0.31
CA VAL A 82 -1.75 -5.27 0.28
C VAL A 82 -2.93 -4.32 0.50
N ALA A 83 -2.76 -3.28 1.33
CA ALA A 83 -3.77 -2.23 1.50
C ALA A 83 -3.91 -1.34 0.25
N ALA A 84 -2.82 -1.08 -0.46
CA ALA A 84 -2.83 -0.25 -1.68
C ALA A 84 -3.63 -0.88 -2.83
N ILE A 85 -3.62 -2.22 -2.96
CA ILE A 85 -4.28 -2.94 -4.07
C ILE A 85 -5.75 -2.56 -4.24
N PRO A 86 -6.65 -2.78 -3.26
CA PRO A 86 -8.08 -2.47 -3.44
C PRO A 86 -8.33 -0.97 -3.68
N ILE A 87 -7.45 -0.08 -3.18
CA ILE A 87 -7.59 1.37 -3.35
C ILE A 87 -7.20 1.79 -4.77
N LEU A 88 -6.10 1.24 -5.30
CA LEU A 88 -5.67 1.47 -6.68
C LEU A 88 -6.61 0.82 -7.70
N LEU A 89 -7.23 -0.31 -7.36
CA LEU A 89 -8.29 -0.89 -8.17
C LEU A 89 -9.50 0.04 -8.27
N LEU A 90 -9.93 0.64 -7.15
CA LEU A 90 -10.99 1.65 -7.17
C LEU A 90 -10.60 2.87 -8.02
N TRP A 91 -9.38 3.37 -7.89
CA TRP A 91 -8.88 4.46 -8.74
C TRP A 91 -8.96 4.12 -10.24
N GLY A 92 -8.54 2.90 -10.60
CA GLY A 92 -8.61 2.40 -11.97
C GLY A 92 -10.05 2.26 -12.45
N PHE A 93 -10.94 1.72 -11.61
CA PHE A 93 -12.36 1.56 -11.90
C PHE A 93 -13.04 2.90 -12.20
N LEU A 94 -12.91 3.88 -11.29
CA LEU A 94 -13.48 5.22 -11.45
C LEU A 94 -12.88 6.05 -12.60
N LYS A 95 -11.81 5.57 -13.24
CA LYS A 95 -11.26 6.20 -14.45
C LYS A 95 -12.08 5.90 -15.70
N TYR A 96 -12.75 4.75 -15.72
CA TYR A 96 -13.46 4.23 -16.88
C TYR A 96 -14.99 4.25 -16.71
N ASP A 97 -15.49 4.65 -15.53
CA ASP A 97 -16.89 5.05 -15.28
C ASP A 97 -17.15 6.48 -15.77
#